data_AF-A0A1V2HZU6-F1
#
_entry.id   AF-A0A1V2HZU6-F1
#
_cell.length_a   1.000
_cell.length_b   1.000
_cell.length_c   1.000
_cell.angle_alpha   90.00
_cell.angle_beta   90.00
_cell.angle_gamma   90.00
#
_symmetry.space_group_name_H-M   'P 1'
#
loop_
_entity.id
_entity.type
_entity.pdbx_description
1 polymer ?
#
loop_
_entity_poly.entity_id
_entity_poly.type
_entity_poly.pdbx_seq_one_letter_code
_entity_poly.pdbx_strand_id
1 'polypeptide(L)'
;MPNLGTTEIIIIAVVVMVLFGAKKLPEASRSLGRSLRIFKAETKGLREDDTPAPEPAPKPTPVAEIAPAPAVPTGTRSVNGAAPVEASKQS
;
A
#
# COMPACT_ATOMS: atom_id res chain seq x y z
N MET A 1 -18.65 -39.40 2.52
CA MET A 1 -18.64 -38.16 1.71
C MET A 1 -17.32 -37.47 1.96
N PRO A 2 -16.60 -36.97 0.94
CA PRO A 2 -15.36 -36.24 1.15
C PRO A 2 -15.66 -35.03 2.02
N ASN A 3 -15.10 -35.00 3.23
CA ASN A 3 -15.25 -33.87 4.12
C ASN A 3 -14.26 -32.81 3.65
N LEU A 4 -14.74 -31.84 2.87
CA LEU A 4 -14.03 -30.59 2.57
C LEU A 4 -13.88 -29.76 3.85
N GLY A 5 -13.14 -30.31 4.78
CA GLY A 5 -12.84 -29.74 6.07
C GLY A 5 -11.56 -28.92 6.01
N THR A 6 -11.21 -28.36 7.17
CA THR A 6 -10.00 -27.56 7.37
C THR A 6 -8.74 -28.21 6.80
N THR A 7 -8.62 -29.54 6.88
CA THR A 7 -7.49 -30.30 6.34
C THR A 7 -7.33 -30.14 4.82
N GLU A 8 -8.41 -30.22 4.05
CA GLU A 8 -8.37 -30.08 2.58
C GLU A 8 -7.94 -28.66 2.17
N ILE A 9 -8.48 -27.65 2.87
CA ILE A 9 -8.12 -26.25 2.67
C ILE A 9 -6.62 -26.03 2.92
N ILE A 10 -6.07 -26.64 3.98
CA ILE A 10 -4.63 -26.56 4.29
C ILE A 10 -3.81 -27.20 3.17
N ILE A 11 -4.20 -28.36 2.66
CA ILE A 11 -3.48 -29.04 1.58
C ILE A 11 -3.45 -28.15 0.31
N ILE A 12 -4.60 -27.59 -0.07
CA ILE A 12 -4.69 -26.68 -1.23
C ILE A 12 -3.82 -25.44 -1.00
N ALA A 13 -3.88 -24.84 0.19
CA ALA A 13 -3.06 -23.68 0.54
C ALA A 13 -1.56 -24.00 0.44
N VAL A 14 -1.13 -25.18 0.88
CA VAL A 14 0.27 -25.63 0.74
C VAL A 14 0.66 -25.77 -0.74
N VAL A 15 -0.19 -26.38 -1.58
CA VAL A 15 0.07 -26.50 -3.03
C VAL A 15 0.23 -25.12 -3.67
N VAL A 16 -0.69 -24.18 -3.39
CA VAL A 16 -0.60 -22.80 -3.87
C VAL A 16 0.67 -22.12 -3.34
N MET A 17 1.03 -22.34 -2.08
CA MET A 17 2.24 -21.76 -1.49
C MET A 17 3.52 -22.29 -2.15
N VAL A 18 3.54 -23.54 -2.61
CA VAL A 18 4.67 -24.11 -3.35
C VAL A 18 4.75 -23.53 -4.78
N LEU A 19 3.61 -23.39 -5.46
CA LEU A 19 3.56 -22.86 -6.84
C LEU A 19 3.87 -21.37 -6.91
N PHE A 20 3.29 -20.57 -6.01
CA PHE A 20 3.41 -19.11 -6.00
C PHE A 20 4.52 -18.61 -5.07
N GLY A 21 4.91 -19.40 -4.07
CA GLY A 21 5.93 -19.04 -3.09
C GLY A 21 5.40 -18.26 -1.89
N ALA A 22 6.08 -18.40 -0.75
CA ALA A 22 5.63 -17.85 0.53
C ALA A 22 5.52 -16.32 0.59
N LYS A 23 6.26 -15.61 -0.26
CA LYS A 23 6.27 -14.14 -0.30
C LYS A 23 5.22 -13.57 -1.24
N LYS A 24 4.72 -14.33 -2.22
CA LYS A 24 3.77 -13.82 -3.24
C LYS A 24 2.32 -13.87 -2.78
N LEU A 25 1.94 -14.89 -2.03
CA LEU A 25 0.60 -15.01 -1.45
C LEU A 25 0.21 -13.84 -0.52
N PRO A 26 1.07 -13.40 0.44
CA PRO A 26 0.76 -12.22 1.26
C PRO A 26 0.88 -10.90 0.51
N GLU A 27 1.70 -10.82 -0.54
CA GLU A 27 1.87 -9.60 -1.32
C GLU A 27 0.67 -9.36 -2.25
N ALA A 28 0.22 -10.41 -2.95
CA ALA A 28 -1.00 -10.40 -3.75
C ALA A 28 -2.25 -10.17 -2.89
N SER A 29 -2.38 -10.82 -1.73
CA SER A 29 -3.54 -10.59 -0.85
C SER A 29 -3.57 -9.17 -0.28
N ARG A 30 -2.42 -8.55 0.00
CA ARG A 30 -2.35 -7.15 0.45
C ARG A 30 -2.78 -6.17 -0.64
N SER A 31 -2.34 -6.34 -1.89
CA SER A 31 -2.73 -5.46 -2.99
C SER A 31 -4.21 -5.63 -3.34
N LEU A 32 -4.68 -6.87 -3.46
CA LEU A 32 -6.09 -7.20 -3.68
C LEU A 32 -6.97 -6.71 -2.53
N GLY A 33 -6.54 -6.88 -1.29
CA GLY A 33 -7.27 -6.42 -0.10
C GLY A 33 -7.43 -4.89 -0.04
N ARG A 34 -6.41 -4.13 -0.47
CA ARG A 34 -6.53 -2.67 -0.59
C ARG A 34 -7.55 -2.28 -1.66
N SER A 35 -7.51 -2.92 -2.84
CA SER A 35 -8.49 -2.67 -3.91
C SER A 35 -9.92 -3.01 -3.46
N LEU A 36 -10.10 -4.16 -2.80
CA LEU A 36 -11.39 -4.57 -2.25
C LEU A 36 -11.88 -3.63 -1.15
N ARG A 37 -10.99 -3.09 -0.30
CA ARG A 37 -11.35 -2.12 0.75
C ARG A 37 -11.87 -0.82 0.14
N ILE A 38 -11.19 -0.29 -0.88
CA ILE A 38 -11.60 0.93 -1.57
C ILE A 38 -12.95 0.69 -2.25
N PHE A 39 -13.07 -0.38 -3.03
CA PHE A 39 -14.31 -0.76 -3.69
C PHE A 39 -15.47 -0.96 -2.70
N LYS A 40 -15.20 -1.61 -1.56
CA LYS A 40 -16.20 -1.79 -0.50
C LYS A 40 -16.60 -0.45 0.10
N ALA A 41 -15.67 0.46 0.38
CA ALA A 41 -15.96 1.77 0.96
C ALA A 41 -16.80 2.64 0.03
N GLU A 42 -16.45 2.67 -1.27
CA GLU A 42 -17.24 3.36 -2.29
C GLU A 42 -18.63 2.73 -2.41
N THR A 43 -18.71 1.41 -2.57
CA THR A 43 -20.00 0.68 -2.66
C THR A 43 -20.86 0.84 -1.40
N LYS A 44 -20.23 0.98 -0.23
CA LYS A 44 -20.92 1.18 1.05
C LYS A 44 -21.52 2.58 1.13
N GLY A 45 -20.82 3.61 0.64
CA GLY A 45 -21.35 4.98 0.50
C GLY A 45 -22.58 5.06 -0.42
N LEU A 46 -22.67 4.20 -1.45
CA LEU A 46 -23.88 4.09 -2.29
C LEU A 46 -25.03 3.30 -1.64
N ARG A 47 -24.77 2.57 -0.54
CA ARG A 47 -25.76 1.76 0.17
C ARG A 47 -26.16 2.32 1.54
N GLU A 48 -25.44 3.31 2.06
CA GLU A 48 -25.57 3.84 3.43
C GLU A 48 -26.25 5.21 3.53
N ASP A 49 -27.16 5.54 2.60
CA ASP A 49 -28.08 6.67 2.79
C ASP A 49 -29.02 6.51 4.03
N ASP A 50 -28.90 5.42 4.83
CA ASP A 50 -29.81 5.11 5.95
C ASP A 50 -29.15 4.71 7.30
N THR A 51 -27.82 4.80 7.52
CA THR A 51 -27.25 4.56 8.89
C THR A 51 -25.88 5.24 9.12
N PRO A 52 -25.67 5.97 10.24
CA PRO A 52 -24.38 6.57 10.56
C PRO A 52 -23.36 5.52 10.99
N ALA A 53 -22.22 5.46 10.27
CA ALA A 53 -21.13 4.52 10.54
C ALA A 53 -20.14 5.03 11.60
N PRO A 54 -19.62 4.15 12.49
CA PRO A 54 -18.59 4.51 13.45
C PRO A 54 -17.22 4.73 12.80
N GLU A 55 -16.50 5.70 13.35
CA GLU A 55 -15.19 6.20 12.95
C GLU A 55 -14.10 5.08 12.90
N PRO A 56 -13.23 5.03 11.86
CA PRO A 56 -12.21 4.01 11.77
C PRO A 56 -11.00 4.30 12.68
N ALA A 57 -10.77 3.37 13.61
CA ALA A 57 -9.57 3.23 14.44
C ALA A 57 -8.26 3.11 13.60
N PRO A 58 -7.08 3.32 14.23
CA PRO A 58 -5.95 4.05 13.66
C PRO A 58 -5.14 3.30 12.60
N LYS A 59 -4.45 4.10 11.79
CA LYS A 59 -3.50 3.72 10.74
C LYS A 59 -2.46 2.73 11.30
N PRO A 60 -2.28 1.53 10.72
CA PRO A 60 -1.07 0.77 10.97
C PRO A 60 0.08 1.52 10.30
N THR A 61 0.84 2.23 11.11
CA THR A 61 2.16 2.78 10.83
C THR A 61 3.00 1.72 10.09
N PRO A 62 3.67 2.06 8.97
CA PRO A 62 4.60 1.17 8.31
C PRO A 62 5.73 0.76 9.27
N VAL A 63 5.61 -0.38 9.93
CA VAL A 63 6.74 -1.03 10.62
C VAL A 63 7.35 -2.03 9.63
N ALA A 64 8.11 -1.50 8.67
CA ALA A 64 9.11 -2.23 7.89
C ALA A 64 10.04 -1.26 7.13
N GLU A 65 10.54 -0.22 7.79
CA GLU A 65 11.87 0.30 7.50
C GLU A 65 12.71 0.05 8.75
N ILE A 66 13.18 -1.19 8.89
CA ILE A 66 14.30 -1.52 9.77
C ILE A 66 15.51 -1.63 8.84
N ALA A 67 16.05 -0.49 8.43
CA ALA A 67 17.46 -0.37 8.05
C ALA A 67 18.14 0.33 9.25
N PRO A 68 19.18 -0.27 9.87
CA PRO A 68 19.89 0.39 10.97
C PRO A 68 20.61 1.63 10.45
N ALA A 69 20.39 2.77 11.11
CA ALA A 69 21.17 4.02 11.00
C ALA A 69 22.66 3.78 11.36
N PRO A 70 23.64 4.72 11.23
CA PRO A 70 23.57 6.15 10.89
C PRO A 70 24.71 6.67 9.97
N ALA A 71 24.50 7.78 9.23
CA ALA A 71 25.55 8.77 8.94
C ALA A 71 24.95 9.97 8.19
N VAL A 72 24.67 11.03 8.93
CA VAL A 72 24.74 12.40 8.36
C VAL A 72 26.22 12.81 8.37
N PRO A 73 26.73 13.34 7.25
CA PRO A 73 27.51 14.55 7.37
C PRO A 73 26.90 15.66 6.52
N THR A 74 26.66 16.77 7.21
CA THR A 74 26.47 18.12 6.71
C THR A 74 27.59 18.54 5.76
N GLY A 75 27.23 19.22 4.66
CA GLY A 75 28.13 19.91 3.73
C GLY A 75 27.61 19.72 2.30
N THR A 76 27.20 20.72 1.52
CA THR A 76 27.82 22.02 1.33
C THR A 76 26.78 22.98 0.74
N ARG A 77 26.65 24.13 1.40
CA ARG A 77 26.11 25.39 0.87
C ARG A 77 26.75 25.70 -0.50
N SER A 78 25.96 25.81 -1.57
CA SER A 78 26.38 26.59 -2.76
C SER A 78 25.15 26.98 -3.61
N VAL A 79 24.53 28.10 -3.25
CA VAL A 79 24.45 29.38 -4.01
C VAL A 79 23.21 29.50 -4.88
N ASN A 80 22.25 30.22 -4.33
CA ASN A 80 21.32 31.04 -5.10
C ASN A 80 22.11 32.29 -5.53
N GLY A 81 22.16 32.58 -6.83
CA GLY A 81 22.76 33.83 -7.34
C GLY A 81 23.28 33.75 -8.78
N ALA A 82 22.39 33.99 -9.76
CA ALA A 82 22.67 34.78 -10.97
C ALA A 82 21.38 34.88 -11.83
N ALA A 83 20.64 35.97 -11.64
CA ALA A 83 19.73 36.55 -12.65
C ALA A 83 20.56 37.27 -13.74
N PRO A 84 19.99 38.04 -14.69
CA PRO A 84 18.79 37.92 -15.53
C PRO A 84 19.22 37.90 -17.03
N VAL A 85 18.27 38.01 -18.00
CA VAL A 85 18.36 38.43 -19.43
C VAL A 85 17.55 37.45 -20.31
N GLU A 86 16.79 37.76 -21.35
CA GLU A 86 16.32 38.96 -22.03
C GLU A 86 15.51 38.45 -23.25
N ALA A 87 14.52 39.22 -23.69
CA ALA A 87 13.90 39.19 -25.03
C ALA A 87 13.24 37.90 -25.57
N SER A 88 11.90 37.87 -25.52
CA SER A 88 11.12 37.47 -26.70
C SER A 88 9.73 38.11 -26.67
N LYS A 89 9.67 39.36 -27.16
CA LYS A 89 8.45 40.03 -27.57
C LYS A 89 8.84 40.99 -28.70
N GLN A 90 8.10 40.91 -29.81
CA GLN A 90 7.95 41.94 -30.84
C GLN A 90 8.97 41.97 -31.99
N SER A 91 8.72 41.14 -33.02
CA SER A 91 8.34 41.59 -34.38
C SER A 91 7.82 40.41 -35.20
#